data_AF-A0AAJ3UXY7-F1
#
_entry.id   AF-A0AAJ3UXY7-F1
#
_cell.length_a   1.000
_cell.length_b   1.000
_cell.length_c   1.000
_cell.angle_alpha   90.00
_cell.angle_beta   90.00
_cell.angle_gamma   90.00
#
_symmetry.space_group_name_H-M   'P 1'
#
loop_
_entity.id
_entity.type
_entity.pdbx_description
1 polymer ?
#
loop_
_entity_poly.entity_id
_entity_poly.type
_entity_poly.pdbx_seq_one_letter_code
_entity_poly.pdbx_strand_id
1 'polypeptide(L)'
;MLRSIVHEIIGTPRREPELPQSLERFRDSKRVLIIFADAQDDRPAIQDEWLRNAQMRLIEEDVEVFIIAGGGAFSLFDDGWELDADDIRERLQGPPYSEFGLILIGRDGTVKLRSSEPRTAEEIFAALDKLPKKAS
;
A
#
# COMPACT_ATOMS: atom_id res chain seq x y z
N MET A 1 0.63 -52.25 21.68
CA MET A 1 1.00 -50.84 21.92
C MET A 1 1.89 -50.38 20.78
N LEU A 2 1.46 -49.37 20.01
CA LEU A 2 2.34 -48.51 19.22
C LEU A 2 1.60 -47.17 19.15
N ARG A 3 2.19 -46.13 19.73
CA ARG A 3 1.68 -44.76 19.64
C ARG A 3 2.17 -44.16 18.32
N SER A 4 1.27 -43.93 17.38
CA SER A 4 1.55 -43.07 16.22
C SER A 4 1.64 -41.63 16.71
N ILE A 5 2.83 -41.06 16.58
CA ILE A 5 3.08 -39.62 16.70
C ILE A 5 2.81 -39.04 15.31
N VAL A 6 1.68 -38.36 15.15
CA VAL A 6 1.46 -37.48 14.00
C VAL A 6 2.12 -36.14 14.38
N HIS A 7 3.24 -35.82 13.72
CA HIS A 7 3.77 -34.46 13.73
C HIS A 7 2.88 -33.61 12.82
N GLU A 8 1.96 -32.86 13.41
CA GLU A 8 1.30 -31.75 12.73
C GLU A 8 2.34 -30.65 12.51
N ILE A 9 2.82 -30.52 11.26
CA ILE A 9 3.45 -29.28 10.80
C ILE A 9 2.31 -28.30 10.56
N ILE A 10 1.82 -27.69 11.64
CA ILE A 10 1.02 -26.47 11.55
C ILE A 10 2.01 -25.39 11.16
N GLY A 11 2.15 -25.15 9.86
CA GLY A 11 2.69 -23.88 9.39
C GLY A 11 1.86 -22.79 10.07
N THR A 12 2.49 -21.95 10.88
CA THR A 12 1.88 -20.70 11.35
C THR A 12 1.21 -20.07 10.14
N PRO A 13 -0.10 -19.73 10.17
CA PRO A 13 -0.68 -18.97 9.08
C PRO A 13 0.27 -17.78 8.86
N ARG A 14 0.77 -17.59 7.63
CA ARG A 14 1.42 -16.33 7.28
C ARG A 14 0.34 -15.29 7.55
N ARG A 15 0.39 -14.69 8.73
CA ARG A 15 -0.49 -13.60 9.10
C ARG A 15 -0.08 -12.52 8.12
N GLU A 16 -0.91 -12.30 7.10
CA GLU A 16 -0.74 -11.12 6.28
C GLU A 16 -0.64 -9.95 7.25
N PRO A 17 0.37 -9.07 7.07
CA PRO A 17 0.50 -7.94 7.98
C PRO A 17 -0.85 -7.27 8.10
N GLU A 18 -1.35 -7.20 9.33
CA GLU A 18 -2.60 -6.51 9.63
C GLU A 18 -2.48 -5.08 9.10
N LEU A 19 -3.52 -4.59 8.44
CA LEU A 19 -3.52 -3.24 7.87
C LEU A 19 -3.23 -2.22 9.00
N PRO A 20 -2.41 -1.18 8.74
CA PRO A 20 -2.16 -0.13 9.73
C PRO A 20 -3.47 0.45 10.27
N GLN A 21 -3.53 0.74 11.57
CA GLN A 21 -4.76 1.13 12.25
C GLN A 21 -5.36 2.41 11.64
N SER A 22 -4.53 3.39 11.31
CA SER A 22 -5.00 4.63 10.69
C SER A 22 -5.56 4.42 9.28
N LEU A 23 -5.20 3.33 8.60
CA LEU A 23 -5.70 2.97 7.27
C LEU A 23 -6.99 2.14 7.28
N GLU A 24 -7.39 1.56 8.43
CA GLU A 24 -8.62 0.77 8.55
C GLU A 24 -9.88 1.56 8.13
N ARG A 25 -9.87 2.88 8.29
CA ARG A 25 -10.98 3.76 7.86
C ARG A 25 -11.25 3.73 6.35
N PHE A 26 -10.27 3.33 5.54
CA PHE A 26 -10.41 3.22 4.08
C PHE A 26 -10.89 1.84 3.62
N ARG A 27 -10.92 0.85 4.51
CA ARG A 27 -11.40 -0.50 4.20
C ARG A 27 -12.83 -0.42 3.64
N ASP A 28 -13.10 -1.27 2.66
CA ASP A 28 -14.34 -1.41 1.89
C ASP A 28 -14.78 -0.17 1.08
N SER A 29 -14.15 0.99 1.28
CA SER A 29 -14.54 2.26 0.66
C SER A 29 -13.52 2.74 -0.37
N LYS A 30 -12.26 2.90 0.02
CA LYS A 30 -11.19 3.49 -0.79
C LYS A 30 -10.02 2.52 -0.94
N ARG A 31 -9.26 2.70 -2.01
CA ARG A 31 -7.93 2.11 -2.18
C ARG A 31 -6.91 3.10 -1.65
N VAL A 32 -5.77 2.59 -1.21
CA VAL A 32 -4.72 3.45 -0.64
C VAL A 32 -3.40 3.18 -1.36
N LEU A 33 -2.79 4.24 -1.89
CA LEU A 33 -1.43 4.22 -2.43
C LEU A 33 -0.50 4.92 -1.44
N ILE A 34 0.46 4.19 -0.90
CA ILE A 34 1.49 4.71 -0.01
C ILE A 34 2.79 4.88 -0.80
N ILE A 35 3.36 6.07 -0.78
CA ILE A 35 4.69 6.38 -1.31
C ILE A 35 5.62 6.66 -0.13
N PHE A 36 6.66 5.86 0.02
CA PHE A 36 7.76 6.16 0.94
C PHE A 36 8.77 7.03 0.20
N ALA A 37 9.05 8.20 0.76
CA ALA A 37 9.91 9.18 0.15
C ALA A 37 11.03 9.60 1.10
N ASP A 38 12.18 9.87 0.50
CA ASP A 38 13.32 10.51 1.15
C ASP A 38 13.73 11.75 0.34
N ALA A 39 14.20 12.79 1.01
CA ALA A 39 14.55 14.06 0.38
C ALA A 39 15.80 13.97 -0.51
N GLN A 40 16.61 12.92 -0.39
CA GLN A 40 17.79 12.69 -1.22
C GLN A 40 17.52 11.76 -2.41
N ASP A 41 16.27 11.33 -2.60
CA ASP A 41 15.84 10.45 -3.68
C ASP A 41 15.04 11.26 -4.72
N ASP A 42 15.36 11.10 -6.01
CA ASP A 42 14.66 11.76 -7.11
C ASP A 42 13.35 11.02 -7.49
N ARG A 43 13.22 9.73 -7.15
CA ARG A 43 12.08 8.87 -7.51
C ARG A 43 10.73 9.36 -6.96
N PRO A 44 10.62 9.88 -5.72
CA PRO A 44 9.38 10.49 -5.23
C PRO A 44 8.87 11.62 -6.11
N ALA A 45 9.75 12.48 -6.66
CA ALA A 45 9.35 13.58 -7.52
C ALA A 45 8.80 13.07 -8.87
N ILE A 46 9.45 12.06 -9.46
CA ILE A 46 8.98 11.39 -10.68
C ILE A 46 7.59 10.77 -10.44
N GLN A 47 7.41 10.09 -9.31
CA GLN A 47 6.14 9.46 -8.96
C GLN A 47 5.03 10.50 -8.72
N ASP A 48 5.31 11.62 -8.04
CA ASP A 48 4.38 12.73 -7.85
C ASP A 48 3.88 13.29 -9.19
N GLU A 49 4.80 13.57 -10.12
CA GLU A 49 4.45 14.07 -11.46
C GLU A 49 3.49 13.12 -12.18
N TRP A 50 3.79 11.83 -12.20
CA TRP A 50 2.94 10.82 -12.84
C TRP A 50 1.56 10.70 -12.20
N LEU A 51 1.48 10.79 -10.87
CA LEU A 51 0.21 10.72 -10.14
C LEU A 51 -0.64 11.98 -10.37
N ARG A 52 -0.02 13.16 -10.42
CA ARG A 52 -0.73 14.41 -10.77
C ARG A 52 -1.30 14.37 -12.18
N ASN A 53 -0.53 13.85 -13.15
CA ASN A 53 -1.00 13.65 -14.51
C ASN A 53 -2.18 12.65 -14.60
N ALA A 54 -2.31 11.75 -13.61
CA ALA A 54 -3.39 10.76 -13.52
C ALA A 54 -4.47 11.08 -12.47
N GLN A 55 -4.49 12.30 -11.90
CA GLN A 55 -5.33 12.65 -10.76
C GLN A 55 -6.82 12.31 -10.97
N MET A 56 -7.39 12.66 -12.12
CA MET A 56 -8.79 12.37 -12.43
C MET A 56 -9.11 10.88 -12.35
N ARG A 57 -8.20 10.03 -12.86
CA ARG A 57 -8.38 8.57 -12.84
C ARG A 57 -8.21 8.00 -11.43
N LEU A 58 -7.34 8.58 -10.61
CA LEU A 58 -7.21 8.20 -9.19
C LEU A 58 -8.51 8.49 -8.43
N ILE A 59 -9.16 9.62 -8.71
CA ILE A 59 -10.47 9.97 -8.14
C ILE A 59 -11.55 8.97 -8.61
N GLU A 60 -11.63 8.70 -9.91
CA GLU A 60 -12.60 7.74 -10.49
C GLU A 60 -12.46 6.34 -9.90
N GLU A 61 -11.24 5.92 -9.59
CA GLU A 61 -10.93 4.61 -8.99
C GLU A 61 -10.90 4.62 -7.46
N ASP A 62 -11.32 5.72 -6.81
CA ASP A 62 -11.33 5.87 -5.35
C ASP A 62 -9.96 5.57 -4.71
N VAL A 63 -8.87 6.08 -5.27
CA VAL A 63 -7.50 5.90 -4.76
C VAL A 63 -7.07 7.13 -3.97
N GLU A 64 -6.89 6.98 -2.66
CA GLU A 64 -6.22 7.96 -1.81
C GLU A 64 -4.71 7.77 -1.87
N VAL A 65 -3.96 8.87 -1.97
CA VAL A 65 -2.50 8.84 -2.08
C VAL A 65 -1.87 9.52 -0.89
N PHE A 66 -0.99 8.81 -0.19
CA PHE A 66 -0.22 9.34 0.93
C PHE A 66 1.27 9.18 0.73
N ILE A 67 2.02 10.19 1.15
CA ILE A 67 3.48 10.22 1.19
C ILE A 67 3.94 10.05 2.63
N ILE A 68 4.85 9.10 2.87
CA ILE A 68 5.51 8.88 4.16
C ILE A 68 6.96 9.36 4.06
N ALA A 69 7.26 10.49 4.70
CA ALA A 69 8.57 11.14 4.63
C ALA A 69 8.88 11.87 5.94
N GLY A 70 10.16 11.95 6.33
CA GLY A 70 10.60 12.74 7.49
C GLY A 70 9.92 12.37 8.83
N GLY A 71 9.41 11.14 8.96
CA GLY A 71 8.64 10.68 10.13
C GLY A 71 7.15 11.07 10.12
N GLY A 72 6.67 11.73 9.07
CA GLY A 72 5.27 12.12 8.92
C GLY A 72 4.56 11.42 7.75
N ALA A 73 3.24 11.54 7.73
CA ALA A 73 2.37 11.11 6.66
C ALA A 73 1.60 12.31 6.10
N PHE A 74 1.60 12.44 4.77
CA PHE A 74 1.04 13.60 4.07
C PHE A 74 0.12 13.12 2.95
N SER A 75 -1.03 13.76 2.77
CA SER A 75 -1.85 13.50 1.60
C SER A 75 -1.30 14.20 0.37
N LEU A 76 -1.42 13.58 -0.80
CA LEU A 76 -1.00 14.21 -2.04
C LEU A 76 -1.98 15.26 -2.57
N PHE A 77 -3.28 15.07 -2.27
CA PHE A 77 -4.36 15.84 -2.88
C PHE A 77 -5.33 16.46 -1.86
N ASP A 78 -5.60 15.80 -0.71
CA ASP A 78 -6.59 16.25 0.28
C ASP A 78 -6.07 16.13 1.72
N ASP A 79 -5.91 17.26 2.40
CA ASP A 79 -5.26 17.38 3.71
C ASP A 79 -6.13 16.94 4.91
N GLY A 80 -7.25 16.23 4.66
CA GLY A 80 -8.19 15.82 5.70
C GLY A 80 -7.80 14.60 6.56
N TRP A 81 -6.68 13.94 6.26
CA TRP A 81 -6.34 12.64 6.85
C TRP A 81 -5.14 12.70 7.79
N GLU A 82 -5.39 12.43 9.08
CA GLU A 82 -4.34 12.17 10.06
C GLU A 82 -4.00 10.66 10.08
N LEU A 83 -2.77 10.34 9.69
CA LEU A 83 -2.24 8.97 9.61
C LEU A 83 -1.02 8.79 10.52
N ASP A 84 -0.84 7.57 11.02
CA ASP A 84 0.33 7.18 11.82
C ASP A 84 1.42 6.63 10.89
N ALA A 85 2.44 7.46 10.63
CA ALA A 85 3.53 7.11 9.72
C ALA A 85 4.38 5.93 10.22
N ASP A 86 4.52 5.79 11.54
CA ASP A 86 5.35 4.74 12.14
C ASP A 86 4.62 3.39 12.10
N ASP A 87 3.33 3.34 12.47
CA ASP A 87 2.50 2.13 12.33
C ASP A 87 2.39 1.71 10.85
N ILE A 88 2.26 2.67 9.93
CA ILE A 88 2.27 2.38 8.48
C ILE A 88 3.58 1.73 8.06
N ARG A 89 4.73 2.28 8.45
CA ARG A 89 6.05 1.72 8.11
C ARG A 89 6.24 0.33 8.70
N GLU A 90 5.90 0.14 9.97
CA GLU A 90 6.08 -1.13 10.67
C GLU A 90 5.19 -2.22 10.08
N ARG A 91 3.87 -1.98 10.05
CA ARG A 91 2.88 -2.97 9.60
C ARG A 91 3.05 -3.29 8.13
N LEU A 92 3.25 -2.29 7.28
CA LEU A 92 3.44 -2.54 5.85
C LEU A 92 4.84 -3.06 5.52
N GLN A 93 5.77 -3.19 6.48
CA GLN A 93 7.17 -3.53 6.21
C GLN A 93 7.72 -2.59 5.12
N GLY A 94 7.66 -1.28 5.40
CA GLY A 94 8.15 -0.24 4.50
C GLY A 94 9.62 -0.46 4.11
N PRO A 95 10.09 0.15 3.01
CA PRO A 95 11.48 0.05 2.61
C PRO A 95 12.40 0.65 3.69
N PRO A 96 13.70 0.34 3.65
CA PRO A 96 14.70 1.01 4.48
C PRO A 96 14.52 2.53 4.45
N TYR A 97 14.83 3.20 5.56
CA TYR A 97 14.93 4.65 5.56
C TYR A 97 15.93 5.09 4.48
N SER A 98 15.67 6.21 3.81
CA SER A 98 16.37 6.71 2.61
C SER A 98 16.05 6.03 1.27
N GLU A 99 15.23 4.98 1.24
CA GLU A 99 14.83 4.34 -0.01
C GLU A 99 13.39 4.68 -0.40
N PHE A 100 13.18 4.85 -1.72
CA PHE A 100 11.85 4.86 -2.31
C PHE A 100 11.12 3.53 -2.12
N GLY A 101 9.82 3.63 -1.89
CA GLY A 101 8.92 2.49 -2.02
C GLY A 101 7.51 2.91 -2.38
N LEU A 102 6.80 2.05 -3.09
CA LEU A 102 5.40 2.21 -3.44
C LEU A 102 4.64 0.97 -2.99
N ILE A 103 3.55 1.17 -2.27
CA ILE A 103 2.64 0.09 -1.86
C ILE A 103 1.21 0.49 -2.22
N LEU A 104 0.54 -0.34 -3.01
CA LEU A 104 -0.89 -0.20 -3.30
C LEU A 104 -1.69 -1.18 -2.45
N ILE A 105 -2.73 -0.69 -1.80
CA ILE A 105 -3.63 -1.43 -0.92
C ILE A 105 -5.04 -1.37 -1.53
N GLY A 106 -5.67 -2.53 -1.66
CA GLY A 106 -7.04 -2.64 -2.15
C GLY A 106 -8.08 -2.25 -1.11
N ARG A 107 -9.34 -2.12 -1.53
CA ARG A 107 -10.47 -1.88 -0.61
C ARG A 107 -10.63 -3.00 0.43
N ASP A 108 -10.19 -4.21 0.10
CA ASP A 108 -10.17 -5.35 1.01
C ASP A 108 -9.05 -5.26 2.08
N GLY A 109 -8.26 -4.18 2.08
CA GLY A 109 -7.13 -3.97 2.98
C GLY A 109 -5.90 -4.81 2.65
N THR A 110 -5.90 -5.57 1.55
CA THR A 110 -4.75 -6.40 1.15
C THR A 110 -3.82 -5.63 0.20
N VAL A 111 -2.52 -5.91 0.30
CA VAL A 111 -1.52 -5.31 -0.59
C VAL A 111 -1.63 -5.90 -1.99
N LYS A 112 -1.84 -5.04 -2.99
CA LYS A 112 -1.97 -5.41 -4.41
C LYS A 112 -0.68 -5.22 -5.21
N LEU A 113 0.15 -4.27 -4.80
CA LEU A 113 1.43 -3.96 -5.45
C LEU A 113 2.46 -3.51 -4.41
N ARG A 114 3.70 -3.94 -4.60
CA ARG A 114 4.89 -3.39 -3.94
C ARG A 114 5.93 -3.10 -5.01
N SER A 115 6.60 -1.95 -4.94
CA SER A 115 7.67 -1.58 -5.86
C SER A 115 8.73 -0.77 -5.15
N SER A 116 10.01 -1.03 -5.45
CA SER A 116 11.14 -0.18 -5.09
C SER A 116 11.46 0.87 -6.15
N GLU A 117 10.69 0.92 -7.24
CA GLU A 117 10.82 1.87 -8.34
C GLU A 117 9.49 2.56 -8.63
N PRO A 118 9.50 3.80 -9.17
CA PRO A 118 8.29 4.47 -9.64
C PRO A 118 7.48 3.59 -10.59
N ARG A 119 6.17 3.71 -10.52
CA ARG A 119 5.23 2.99 -11.37
C ARG A 119 4.33 3.95 -12.11
N THR A 120 4.13 3.67 -13.39
CA THR A 120 3.19 4.48 -14.17
C THR A 120 1.77 4.25 -13.65
N ALA A 121 0.89 5.20 -13.94
CA ALA A 121 -0.51 5.08 -13.61
C ALA A 121 -1.11 3.77 -14.16
N GLU A 122 -0.78 3.41 -15.41
CA GLU A 122 -1.23 2.17 -16.04
C GLU A 122 -0.80 0.92 -15.28
N GLU A 123 0.44 0.87 -14.79
CA GLU A 123 0.92 -0.27 -13.99
C GLU A 123 0.21 -0.37 -12.64
N ILE A 124 -0.04 0.76 -11.98
CA ILE A 124 -0.79 0.85 -10.71
C ILE A 124 -2.21 0.33 -10.91
N PHE A 125 -2.91 0.81 -11.94
CA PHE A 125 -4.28 0.39 -12.23
C PHE A 125 -4.36 -1.07 -12.71
N ALA A 126 -3.38 -1.53 -13.51
CA ALA A 126 -3.31 -2.94 -13.90
C ALA A 126 -3.13 -3.90 -12.71
N ALA A 127 -2.54 -3.44 -11.61
CA ALA A 127 -2.45 -4.22 -10.38
C ALA A 127 -3.82 -4.36 -9.66
N LEU A 128 -4.75 -3.43 -9.89
CA LEU A 128 -6.12 -3.52 -9.36
C LEU A 128 -6.98 -4.53 -10.15
N ASP A 129 -6.76 -4.63 -11.46
CA ASP A 129 -7.54 -5.46 -12.39
C ASP A 129 -7.22 -6.97 -12.32
N LYS A 130 -6.23 -7.38 -11.51
CA LYS A 130 -5.88 -8.81 -11.32
C LYS A 130 -6.85 -9.59 -10.43
N LEU A 131 -7.95 -8.98 -10.00
CA LEU A 131 -9.05 -9.68 -9.34
C LEU A 131 -10.04 -10.22 -10.37
N PRO A 132 -10.60 -11.45 -10.20
CA PRO A 132 -11.66 -11.92 -11.08
C PRO A 132 -12.83 -10.93 -11.01
N LYS A 133 -13.24 -10.37 -12.15
CA LYS A 133 -14.51 -9.64 -12.23
C LYS A 133 -15.58 -10.58 -11.69
N LYS A 134 -16.26 -10.20 -10.59
CA LYS A 134 -17.50 -10.89 -10.23
C LYS A 134 -18.38 -10.82 -11.46
N ALA A 135 -18.66 -11.97 -12.06
CA ALA A 135 -19.69 -12.06 -13.08
C ALA A 135 -20.99 -11.59 -12.41
N SER A 136 -21.48 -10.42 -12.83
CA SER A 136 -22.87 -10.02 -12.59
C SER A 136 -23.79 -10.84 -13.46
#